data_AF-A0A4Q2LN87-F1
#
_entry.id   AF-A0A4Q2LN87-F1
#
_cell.length_a   1.000
_cell.length_b   1.000
_cell.length_c   1.000
_cell.angle_alpha   90.00
_cell.angle_beta   90.00
_cell.angle_gamma   90.00
#
_symmetry.space_group_name_H-M   'P 1'
#
loop_
_entity.id
_entity.type
_entity.pdbx_description
1 polymer ?
#
loop_
_entity_poly.entity_id
_entity_poly.type
_entity_poly.pdbx_seq_one_letter_code
_entity_poly.pdbx_strand_id
1 'polypeptide(L)'
;MNGKTAVYLYPYEKTRYAYQKLYICRSCGQFSVLRDETCAGCGKSKLTPIEQRAGFLVKRTMWMEHIIGLLILLFAVVFSPNEEWIALSAAGGLLLLLLLLASQRKSVTAKKRKMLIKLIERDPALLRGGLIQDREDAIAVFHDGDKPLAYEMLREIGMLMQTDQLRIEQILLLQSFILRKDMDLMLQPLLMRRFDPDLVAYIGELAKIRRDLLKESAFRYVLVFETQILEMAGGAQILTNVAGAAVRKKRYITLYPHLVMRYARKLPRDRFLRLYDVIRLYPQQDFGELADEVYTIYNERYRNQGSY
;
A
#
# COMPACT_ATOMS: atom_id res chain seq x y z
N MET A 1 23.12 3.87 -22.61
CA MET A 1 21.89 3.05 -22.75
C MET A 1 22.10 1.77 -21.97
N ASN A 2 21.72 1.73 -20.69
CA ASN A 2 21.75 0.49 -19.93
C ASN A 2 20.56 -0.36 -20.35
N GLY A 3 20.82 -1.59 -20.85
CA GLY A 3 19.77 -2.52 -21.25
C GLY A 3 18.86 -2.87 -20.08
N LYS A 4 17.56 -2.98 -20.35
CA LYS A 4 16.59 -3.44 -19.35
C LYS A 4 16.92 -4.89 -18.97
N THR A 5 16.89 -5.22 -17.68
CA THR A 5 17.19 -6.57 -17.19
C THR A 5 15.90 -7.36 -16.95
N ALA A 6 15.92 -8.65 -17.29
CA ALA A 6 14.85 -9.56 -16.89
C ALA A 6 15.01 -9.88 -15.40
N VAL A 7 13.95 -9.63 -14.61
CA VAL A 7 13.98 -9.85 -13.17
C VAL A 7 12.79 -10.69 -12.72
N TYR A 8 12.96 -11.31 -11.55
CA TYR A 8 11.89 -11.94 -10.79
C TYR A 8 11.69 -11.11 -9.52
N LEU A 9 10.44 -10.69 -9.26
CA LEU A 9 10.09 -9.97 -8.04
C LEU A 9 9.20 -10.87 -7.21
N TYR A 10 9.48 -10.97 -5.92
CA TYR A 10 8.63 -11.69 -4.99
C TYR A 10 7.24 -11.02 -4.91
N PRO A 11 6.16 -11.81 -4.79
CA PRO A 11 4.82 -11.27 -4.59
C PRO A 11 4.75 -10.34 -3.38
N TYR A 12 4.02 -9.23 -3.49
CA TYR A 12 3.88 -8.31 -2.37
C TYR A 12 2.89 -8.87 -1.34
N GLU A 13 3.37 -9.07 -0.10
CA GLU A 13 2.50 -9.51 0.99
C GLU A 13 1.57 -8.37 1.43
N LYS A 14 0.29 -8.47 1.11
CA LYS A 14 -0.71 -7.47 1.52
C LYS A 14 -1.14 -7.73 2.95
N THR A 15 -0.91 -6.77 3.84
CA THR A 15 -1.45 -6.80 5.20
C THR A 15 -2.75 -6.03 5.28
N ARG A 16 -3.59 -6.36 6.28
CA ARG A 16 -4.86 -5.63 6.51
C ARG A 16 -4.59 -4.24 7.08
N TYR A 17 -3.56 -4.12 7.90
CA TYR A 17 -3.15 -2.86 8.50
C TYR A 17 -1.65 -2.63 8.33
N ALA A 18 -1.27 -1.38 8.10
CA ALA A 18 0.12 -1.03 7.79
C ALA A 18 1.09 -1.35 8.96
N TYR A 19 0.63 -1.17 10.20
CA TYR A 19 1.43 -1.45 11.40
C TYR A 19 1.82 -2.93 11.55
N GLN A 20 1.21 -3.85 10.77
CA GLN A 20 1.55 -5.28 10.84
C GLN A 20 2.92 -5.59 10.25
N LYS A 21 3.42 -4.75 9.34
CA LYS A 21 4.77 -4.85 8.79
C LYS A 21 5.84 -4.18 9.64
N LEU A 22 5.44 -3.58 10.76
CA LEU A 22 6.31 -2.77 11.57
C LEU A 22 6.91 -3.61 12.71
N TYR A 23 8.23 -3.65 12.74
CA TYR A 23 9.04 -4.31 13.74
C TYR A 23 9.63 -3.26 14.68
N ILE A 24 9.87 -3.67 15.93
CA ILE A 24 10.53 -2.86 16.94
C ILE A 24 11.67 -3.66 17.57
N CYS A 25 12.84 -3.03 17.68
CA CYS A 25 13.99 -3.60 18.36
C CYS A 25 13.76 -3.61 19.87
N ARG A 26 13.93 -4.77 20.52
CA ARG A 26 13.76 -4.89 21.97
C ARG A 26 14.84 -4.16 22.79
N SER A 27 15.98 -3.86 22.18
CA SER A 27 17.14 -3.26 22.87
C SER A 27 17.10 -1.73 22.81
N CYS A 28 17.07 -1.15 21.62
CA CYS A 28 17.10 0.29 21.42
C CYS A 28 15.73 0.91 21.16
N GLY A 29 14.69 0.12 20.87
CA GLY A 29 13.36 0.64 20.53
C GLY A 29 13.22 1.17 19.09
N GLN A 30 14.26 1.08 18.27
CA GLN A 30 14.22 1.48 16.86
C GLN A 30 13.16 0.68 16.09
N PHE A 31 12.46 1.35 15.20
CA PHE A 31 11.49 0.74 14.29
C PHE A 31 12.13 0.36 12.96
N SER A 32 11.63 -0.69 12.34
CA SER A 32 12.01 -1.09 10.98
C SER A 32 10.85 -1.82 10.31
N VAL A 33 10.76 -1.71 8.99
CA VAL A 33 9.82 -2.45 8.12
C VAL A 33 10.51 -3.61 7.44
N LEU A 34 11.83 -3.48 7.27
CA LEU A 34 12.67 -4.52 6.69
C LEU A 34 12.80 -5.67 7.69
N ARG A 35 12.57 -6.88 7.19
CA ARG A 35 12.63 -8.09 8.00
C ARG A 35 14.08 -8.57 8.05
N ASP A 36 14.93 -7.78 8.65
CA ASP A 36 16.33 -8.15 8.86
C ASP A 36 16.50 -8.92 10.15
N GLU A 37 17.52 -9.78 10.19
CA GLU A 37 17.87 -10.49 11.41
C GLU A 37 18.47 -9.56 12.46
N THR A 38 19.11 -8.47 12.02
CA THR A 38 19.83 -7.51 12.86
C THR A 38 19.18 -6.13 12.81
N CYS A 39 19.19 -5.43 13.94
CA CYS A 39 18.70 -4.06 14.00
C CYS A 39 19.78 -3.09 13.48
N ALA A 40 19.51 -2.33 12.42
CA ALA A 40 20.41 -1.32 11.88
C ALA A 40 20.91 -0.30 12.93
N GLY A 41 20.06 0.08 13.88
CA GLY A 41 20.43 1.08 14.90
C GLY A 41 21.38 0.60 15.99
N CYS A 42 21.38 -0.70 16.35
CA CYS A 42 22.21 -1.20 17.46
C CYS A 42 22.96 -2.51 17.18
N GLY A 43 22.85 -3.07 15.97
CA GLY A 43 23.48 -4.32 15.55
C GLY A 43 22.95 -5.60 16.20
N LYS A 44 21.95 -5.53 17.09
CA LYS A 44 21.46 -6.70 17.85
C LYS A 44 20.31 -7.39 17.12
N SER A 45 20.28 -8.72 17.13
CA SER A 45 19.23 -9.54 16.52
C SER A 45 17.98 -9.67 17.39
N LYS A 46 17.25 -8.58 17.56
CA LYS A 46 16.03 -8.53 18.41
C LYS A 46 14.90 -7.70 17.81
N LEU A 47 14.74 -7.71 16.49
CA LEU A 47 13.55 -7.16 15.83
C LEU A 47 12.36 -8.08 16.08
N THR A 48 11.26 -7.51 16.57
CA THR A 48 10.02 -8.26 16.80
C THR A 48 8.81 -7.48 16.32
N PRO A 49 7.78 -8.15 15.77
CA PRO A 49 6.57 -7.48 15.34
C PRO A 49 5.98 -6.64 16.47
N ILE A 50 5.59 -5.40 16.17
CA ILE A 50 5.08 -4.47 17.17
C ILE A 50 3.84 -5.03 17.90
N GLU A 51 3.00 -5.79 17.22
CA GLU A 51 1.82 -6.45 17.82
C GLU A 51 2.24 -7.43 18.94
N GLN A 52 3.30 -8.21 18.71
CA GLN A 52 3.82 -9.15 19.70
C GLN A 52 4.39 -8.39 20.90
N ARG A 53 5.10 -7.28 20.65
CA ARG A 53 5.63 -6.42 21.72
C ARG A 53 4.51 -5.80 22.56
N ALA A 54 3.48 -5.25 21.92
CA ALA A 54 2.30 -4.71 22.59
C ALA A 54 1.58 -5.78 23.42
N GLY A 55 1.40 -6.98 22.86
CA GLY A 55 0.81 -8.12 23.56
C GLY A 55 1.61 -8.57 24.79
N PHE A 56 2.93 -8.62 24.68
CA PHE A 56 3.81 -8.92 25.80
C PHE A 56 3.70 -7.88 26.93
N LEU A 57 3.69 -6.59 26.59
CA LEU A 57 3.56 -5.52 27.58
C LEU A 57 2.21 -5.57 28.30
N VAL A 58 1.11 -5.82 27.57
CA VAL A 58 -0.22 -5.98 28.18
C VAL A 58 -0.28 -7.20 29.11
N LYS A 59 0.30 -8.33 28.71
CA LYS A 59 0.38 -9.52 29.58
C LYS A 59 1.18 -9.21 30.85
N ARG A 60 2.30 -8.51 30.72
CA ARG A 60 3.12 -8.09 31.86
C ARG A 60 2.36 -7.16 32.80
N THR A 61 1.64 -6.16 32.29
CA THR A 61 0.84 -5.26 33.13
C THR A 61 -0.29 -6.01 33.83
N MET A 62 -0.97 -6.93 33.14
CA MET A 62 -2.00 -7.78 33.75
C MET A 62 -1.44 -8.67 34.86
N TRP A 63 -0.27 -9.27 34.64
CA TRP A 63 0.39 -10.10 35.65
C TRP A 63 0.78 -9.28 36.89
N MET A 64 1.30 -8.06 36.69
CA MET A 64 1.57 -7.14 37.81
C MET A 64 0.28 -6.72 38.54
N GLU A 65 -0.81 -6.42 37.82
CA GLU A 65 -2.13 -6.15 38.42
C GLU A 65 -2.60 -7.32 39.31
N HIS A 66 -2.39 -8.58 38.87
CA HIS A 66 -2.73 -9.76 39.67
C HIS A 66 -1.86 -9.91 40.92
N ILE A 67 -0.55 -9.70 40.81
CA ILE A 67 0.35 -9.78 41.97
C ILE A 67 -0.03 -8.73 43.00
N ILE A 68 -0.30 -7.50 42.57
CA ILE A 68 -0.74 -6.42 43.46
C ILE A 68 -2.06 -6.80 44.13
N GLY A 69 -3.03 -7.31 43.38
CA GLY A 69 -4.30 -7.78 43.94
C GLY A 69 -4.12 -8.90 44.98
N LEU A 70 -3.21 -9.85 44.73
CA LEU A 70 -2.90 -10.94 45.66
C LEU A 70 -2.20 -10.41 46.92
N LEU A 71 -1.27 -9.46 46.78
CA LEU A 71 -0.60 -8.82 47.91
C LEU A 71 -1.58 -8.06 48.80
N ILE A 72 -2.54 -7.32 48.21
CA ILE A 72 -3.59 -6.61 48.95
C ILE A 72 -4.47 -7.61 49.71
N LEU A 73 -4.85 -8.73 49.08
CA LEU A 73 -5.62 -9.79 49.73
C LEU A 73 -4.85 -10.41 50.91
N LEU A 74 -3.57 -10.72 50.71
CA LEU A 74 -2.72 -11.28 51.77
C LEU A 74 -2.58 -10.31 52.94
N PHE A 75 -2.38 -9.00 52.65
CA PHE A 75 -2.32 -7.96 53.67
C PHE A 75 -3.63 -7.86 54.46
N ALA A 76 -4.78 -7.87 53.79
CA ALA A 76 -6.08 -7.84 54.45
C ALA A 76 -6.31 -9.02 55.40
N VAL A 77 -5.85 -10.22 55.01
CA VAL A 77 -5.96 -11.44 55.83
C VAL A 77 -5.02 -11.38 57.04
N VAL A 78 -3.77 -10.95 56.87
CA VAL A 78 -2.77 -10.91 57.96
C VAL A 78 -3.12 -9.87 59.03
N PHE A 79 -3.69 -8.74 58.64
CA PHE A 79 -4.05 -7.66 59.57
C PHE A 79 -5.49 -7.77 60.11
N SER A 80 -6.17 -8.88 59.85
CA SER A 80 -7.52 -9.10 60.34
C SER A 80 -7.52 -9.49 61.83
N PRO A 81 -8.29 -8.80 62.69
CA PRO A 81 -8.24 -9.01 64.14
C PRO A 81 -8.99 -10.26 64.62
N ASN A 82 -10.04 -10.70 63.92
CA ASN A 82 -10.85 -11.88 64.31
C ASN A 82 -10.93 -12.91 63.19
N GLU A 83 -11.19 -14.17 63.55
CA GLU A 83 -11.38 -15.28 62.62
C GLU A 83 -12.54 -15.06 61.64
N GLU A 84 -13.64 -14.42 62.08
CA GLU A 84 -14.77 -14.07 61.23
C GLU A 84 -14.38 -13.05 60.14
N TRP A 85 -13.55 -12.07 60.49
CA TRP A 85 -13.04 -11.06 59.57
C TRP A 85 -12.02 -11.66 58.57
N ILE A 86 -11.28 -12.70 58.98
CA ILE A 86 -10.39 -13.45 58.07
C ILE A 86 -11.23 -14.14 56.99
N ALA A 87 -12.31 -14.84 57.37
CA ALA A 87 -13.16 -15.53 56.42
C ALA A 87 -13.84 -14.56 55.43
N LEU A 88 -14.36 -13.44 55.92
CA LEU A 88 -14.99 -12.40 55.09
C LEU A 88 -14.00 -11.72 54.15
N SER A 89 -12.81 -11.35 54.63
CA SER A 89 -11.78 -10.72 53.81
C SER A 89 -11.22 -11.66 52.74
N ALA A 90 -11.00 -12.93 53.08
CA ALA A 90 -10.56 -13.94 52.13
C ALA A 90 -11.61 -14.19 51.02
N ALA A 91 -12.87 -14.39 51.40
CA ALA A 91 -13.96 -14.60 50.44
C ALA A 91 -14.17 -13.37 49.54
N GLY A 92 -14.19 -12.16 50.12
CA GLY A 92 -14.34 -10.90 49.39
C GLY A 92 -13.18 -10.64 48.43
N GLY A 93 -11.94 -10.83 48.87
CA GLY A 93 -10.77 -10.64 48.03
C GLY A 93 -10.68 -11.66 46.90
N LEU A 94 -11.04 -12.92 47.16
CA LEU A 94 -11.14 -13.96 46.12
C LEU A 94 -12.17 -13.57 45.05
N LEU A 95 -13.36 -13.12 45.47
CA LEU A 95 -14.41 -12.66 44.56
C LEU A 95 -13.94 -11.49 43.68
N LEU A 96 -13.29 -10.48 44.28
CA LEU A 96 -12.74 -9.34 43.55
C LEU A 96 -11.66 -9.76 42.55
N LEU A 97 -10.81 -10.71 42.91
CA LEU A 97 -9.74 -11.22 42.05
C LEU A 97 -10.32 -12.00 40.85
N LEU A 98 -11.39 -12.78 41.06
CA LEU A 98 -12.13 -13.45 39.99
C LEU A 98 -12.81 -12.44 39.05
N LEU A 99 -13.43 -11.39 39.59
CA LEU A 99 -14.02 -10.31 38.80
C LEU A 99 -12.97 -9.57 37.96
N LEU A 100 -11.80 -9.30 38.54
CA LEU A 100 -10.67 -8.70 37.82
C LEU A 100 -10.22 -9.58 36.65
N LEU A 101 -10.03 -10.88 36.89
CA LEU A 101 -9.67 -11.85 35.85
C LEU A 101 -10.69 -11.89 34.70
N ALA A 102 -11.98 -11.95 35.04
CA ALA A 102 -13.05 -11.94 34.05
C ALA A 102 -13.08 -10.64 33.22
N SER A 103 -12.95 -9.49 33.89
CA SER A 103 -12.91 -8.17 33.24
C SER A 103 -11.70 -8.01 32.32
N GLN A 104 -10.52 -8.44 32.77
CA GLN A 104 -9.30 -8.39 31.98
C GLN A 104 -9.38 -9.26 30.74
N ARG A 105 -9.93 -10.50 30.84
CA ARG A 105 -10.13 -11.40 29.68
C ARG A 105 -10.96 -10.75 28.58
N LYS A 106 -12.05 -10.06 28.94
CA LYS A 106 -12.89 -9.31 28.00
C LYS A 106 -12.15 -8.11 27.39
N SER A 107 -11.27 -7.49 28.16
CA SER A 107 -10.58 -6.23 27.79
C SER A 107 -9.22 -6.43 27.11
N VAL A 108 -8.71 -7.66 26.95
CA VAL A 108 -7.36 -7.92 26.41
C VAL A 108 -7.17 -7.26 25.04
N THR A 109 -8.12 -7.45 24.12
CA THR A 109 -8.01 -6.93 22.76
C THR A 109 -7.99 -5.40 22.75
N ALA A 110 -8.83 -4.76 23.57
CA ALA A 110 -8.86 -3.31 23.73
C ALA A 110 -7.56 -2.77 24.35
N LYS A 111 -7.07 -3.39 25.43
CA LYS A 111 -5.78 -3.04 26.07
C LYS A 111 -4.61 -3.19 25.08
N LYS A 112 -4.59 -4.25 24.27
CA LYS A 112 -3.58 -4.45 23.20
C LYS A 112 -3.59 -3.34 22.17
N ARG A 113 -4.77 -2.96 21.66
CA ARG A 113 -4.90 -1.86 20.69
C ARG A 113 -4.45 -0.52 21.29
N LYS A 114 -4.86 -0.22 22.53
CA LYS A 114 -4.42 1.00 23.23
C LYS A 114 -2.91 1.02 23.42
N MET A 115 -2.31 -0.12 23.77
CA MET A 115 -0.86 -0.23 23.96
C MET A 115 -0.10 -0.10 22.62
N LEU A 116 -0.63 -0.66 21.55
CA LEU A 116 -0.07 -0.51 20.19
C LEU A 116 -0.02 0.97 19.79
N ILE A 117 -1.14 1.68 19.93
CA ILE A 117 -1.23 3.12 19.66
C ILE A 117 -0.20 3.88 20.51
N LYS A 118 -0.14 3.59 21.82
CA LYS A 118 0.81 4.21 22.73
C LYS A 118 2.27 3.97 22.33
N LEU A 119 2.62 2.79 21.80
CA LEU A 119 3.98 2.51 21.34
C LEU A 119 4.36 3.35 20.10
N ILE A 120 3.41 3.53 19.17
CA ILE A 120 3.63 4.32 17.95
C ILE A 120 3.68 5.82 18.28
N GLU A 121 2.79 6.31 19.15
CA GLU A 121 2.68 7.72 19.50
C GLU A 121 3.77 8.19 20.47
N ARG A 122 4.35 7.28 21.25
CA ARG A 122 5.38 7.63 22.24
C ARG A 122 6.61 8.27 21.60
N ASP A 123 7.01 7.78 20.43
CA ASP A 123 8.22 8.26 19.76
C ASP A 123 8.09 8.27 18.23
N PRO A 124 7.39 9.28 17.66
CA PRO A 124 7.25 9.40 16.21
C PRO A 124 8.59 9.74 15.53
N ALA A 125 9.56 10.30 16.27
CA ALA A 125 10.87 10.63 15.74
C ALA A 125 11.69 9.36 15.51
N LEU A 126 11.70 8.42 16.47
CA LEU A 126 12.32 7.11 16.28
C LEU A 126 11.66 6.32 15.14
N LEU A 127 10.35 6.42 14.97
CA LEU A 127 9.66 5.78 13.84
C LEU A 127 10.15 6.36 12.50
N ARG A 128 10.14 7.68 12.36
CA ARG A 128 10.62 8.32 11.12
C ARG A 128 12.10 8.03 10.88
N GLY A 129 12.94 8.11 11.91
CA GLY A 129 14.36 7.79 11.81
C GLY A 129 14.59 6.34 11.38
N GLY A 130 13.83 5.39 11.92
CA GLY A 130 13.86 3.99 11.49
C GLY A 130 13.52 3.79 10.01
N LEU A 131 12.45 4.45 9.53
CA LEU A 131 12.06 4.37 8.12
C LEU A 131 13.05 5.06 7.16
N ILE A 132 13.71 6.12 7.62
CA ILE A 132 14.78 6.78 6.86
C ILE A 132 15.99 5.85 6.76
N GLN A 133 16.38 5.21 7.87
CA GLN A 133 17.46 4.22 7.88
C GLN A 133 17.14 3.05 6.94
N ASP A 134 15.94 2.47 7.02
CA ASP A 134 15.51 1.39 6.13
C ASP A 134 15.63 1.79 4.65
N ARG A 135 15.32 3.05 4.31
CA ARG A 135 15.48 3.58 2.95
C ARG A 135 16.96 3.71 2.57
N GLU A 136 17.81 4.19 3.46
CA GLU A 136 19.26 4.27 3.22
C GLU A 136 19.86 2.87 3.02
N ASP A 137 19.43 1.89 3.79
CA ASP A 137 19.85 0.49 3.64
C ASP A 137 19.40 -0.07 2.26
N ALA A 138 18.18 0.24 1.82
CA ALA A 138 17.71 -0.13 0.48
C ALA A 138 18.51 0.54 -0.65
N ILE A 139 18.94 1.80 -0.46
CA ILE A 139 19.79 2.52 -1.41
C ILE A 139 21.21 1.93 -1.44
N ALA A 140 21.75 1.50 -0.29
CA ALA A 140 23.02 0.79 -0.24
C ALA A 140 22.96 -0.51 -1.06
N VAL A 141 21.92 -1.31 -0.89
CA VAL A 141 21.69 -2.54 -1.69
C VAL A 141 21.59 -2.24 -3.19
N PHE A 142 20.98 -1.11 -3.56
CA PHE A 142 20.97 -0.66 -4.96
C PHE A 142 22.37 -0.38 -5.50
N HIS A 143 23.23 0.28 -4.71
CA HIS A 143 24.61 0.57 -5.08
C HIS A 143 25.48 -0.69 -5.16
N ASP A 144 25.19 -1.70 -4.33
CA ASP A 144 25.85 -3.01 -4.36
C ASP A 144 25.45 -3.86 -5.59
N GLY A 145 24.43 -3.42 -6.34
CA GLY A 145 24.04 -3.96 -7.64
C GLY A 145 22.79 -4.83 -7.63
N ASP A 146 22.22 -5.14 -6.46
CA ASP A 146 20.97 -5.93 -6.34
C ASP A 146 19.73 -5.03 -6.46
N LYS A 147 19.46 -4.61 -7.69
CA LYS A 147 18.31 -3.75 -8.01
C LYS A 147 16.95 -4.40 -7.66
N PRO A 148 16.71 -5.70 -7.93
CA PRO A 148 15.46 -6.36 -7.54
C PRO A 148 15.20 -6.28 -6.05
N LEU A 149 16.19 -6.63 -5.22
CA LEU A 149 16.06 -6.59 -3.76
C LEU A 149 15.81 -5.16 -3.27
N ALA A 150 16.58 -4.19 -3.78
CA ALA A 150 16.37 -2.78 -3.44
C ALA A 150 14.94 -2.31 -3.77
N TYR A 151 14.39 -2.72 -4.92
CA TYR A 151 13.00 -2.39 -5.27
C TYR A 151 12.00 -3.00 -4.29
N GLU A 152 12.21 -4.25 -3.87
CA GLU A 152 11.35 -4.92 -2.90
C GLU A 152 11.41 -4.25 -1.52
N MET A 153 12.60 -3.88 -1.06
CA MET A 153 12.78 -3.13 0.19
C MET A 153 12.06 -1.78 0.14
N LEU A 154 12.24 -1.00 -0.93
CA LEU A 154 11.52 0.27 -1.10
C LEU A 154 10.01 0.06 -1.19
N ARG A 155 9.54 -1.02 -1.82
CA ARG A 155 8.13 -1.40 -1.91
C ARG A 155 7.53 -1.68 -0.54
N GLU A 156 8.29 -2.32 0.34
CA GLU A 156 7.90 -2.57 1.73
C GLU A 156 7.80 -1.27 2.53
N ILE A 157 8.83 -0.43 2.46
CA ILE A 157 8.88 0.88 3.11
C ILE A 157 7.72 1.78 2.64
N GLY A 158 7.40 1.74 1.35
CA GLY A 158 6.34 2.54 0.73
C GLY A 158 4.93 2.32 1.26
N MET A 159 4.71 1.24 2.01
CA MET A 159 3.45 1.02 2.74
C MET A 159 3.25 2.08 3.83
N LEU A 160 4.33 2.41 4.56
CA LEU A 160 4.29 3.25 5.75
C LEU A 160 4.78 4.67 5.46
N MET A 161 5.72 4.83 4.53
CA MET A 161 6.27 6.12 4.11
C MET A 161 5.91 6.43 2.66
N GLN A 162 5.02 7.40 2.44
CA GLN A 162 4.56 7.80 1.11
C GLN A 162 5.13 9.17 0.72
N THR A 163 6.45 9.24 0.51
CA THR A 163 7.13 10.45 0.04
C THR A 163 7.30 10.40 -1.47
N ASP A 164 7.28 11.57 -2.13
CA ASP A 164 7.56 11.64 -3.57
C ASP A 164 8.96 11.13 -3.90
N GLN A 165 9.93 11.36 -3.02
CA GLN A 165 11.30 10.86 -3.18
C GLN A 165 11.35 9.32 -3.28
N LEU A 166 10.67 8.62 -2.37
CA LEU A 166 10.61 7.15 -2.40
C LEU A 166 9.93 6.65 -3.69
N ARG A 167 8.88 7.35 -4.15
CA ARG A 167 8.19 7.00 -5.40
C ARG A 167 9.12 7.14 -6.60
N ILE A 168 9.89 8.23 -6.68
CA ILE A 168 10.87 8.45 -7.74
C ILE A 168 11.90 7.32 -7.77
N GLU A 169 12.45 6.95 -6.60
CA GLU A 169 13.41 5.85 -6.48
C GLU A 169 12.83 4.51 -6.95
N GLN A 170 11.58 4.20 -6.56
CA GLN A 170 10.87 3.01 -7.02
C GLN A 170 10.65 3.00 -8.54
N ILE A 171 10.28 4.14 -9.12
CA ILE A 171 10.03 4.27 -10.56
C ILE A 171 11.34 4.10 -11.34
N LEU A 172 12.42 4.72 -10.88
CA LEU A 172 13.74 4.60 -11.48
C LEU A 172 14.20 3.14 -11.55
N LEU A 173 13.99 2.37 -10.48
CA LEU A 173 14.29 0.93 -10.48
C LEU A 173 13.42 0.17 -11.48
N LEU A 174 12.11 0.43 -11.51
CA LEU A 174 11.18 -0.21 -12.43
C LEU A 174 11.52 0.03 -13.90
N GLN A 175 12.06 1.20 -14.25
CA GLN A 175 12.50 1.48 -15.61
C GLN A 175 13.70 0.63 -16.04
N SER A 176 14.52 0.19 -15.09
CA SER A 176 15.65 -0.70 -15.36
C SER A 176 15.22 -2.15 -15.64
N PHE A 177 13.96 -2.50 -15.38
CA PHE A 177 13.44 -3.86 -15.53
C PHE A 177 12.65 -4.05 -16.82
N ILE A 178 12.71 -5.27 -17.37
CA ILE A 178 11.76 -5.73 -18.38
C ILE A 178 10.46 -6.09 -17.66
N LEU A 179 9.50 -5.18 -17.71
CA LEU A 179 8.19 -5.37 -17.11
C LEU A 179 7.41 -6.46 -17.85
N ARG A 180 6.79 -7.36 -17.10
CA ARG A 180 5.95 -8.43 -17.63
C ARG A 180 4.60 -8.50 -16.93
N LYS A 181 3.65 -9.19 -17.56
CA LYS A 181 2.26 -9.29 -17.08
C LYS A 181 2.11 -10.12 -15.80
N ASP A 182 3.02 -11.05 -15.55
CA ASP A 182 3.08 -11.96 -14.41
C ASP A 182 3.62 -11.30 -13.14
N MET A 183 4.31 -10.17 -13.27
CA MET A 183 4.89 -9.45 -12.14
C MET A 183 3.81 -8.75 -11.30
N ASP A 184 4.05 -8.63 -9.99
CA ASP A 184 3.18 -7.90 -9.06
C ASP A 184 3.45 -6.39 -9.13
N LEU A 185 3.06 -5.78 -10.26
CA LEU A 185 3.23 -4.37 -10.56
C LEU A 185 2.18 -3.52 -9.85
N MET A 186 2.56 -2.32 -9.42
CA MET A 186 1.67 -1.37 -8.75
C MET A 186 1.79 0.02 -9.37
N LEU A 187 0.66 0.66 -9.63
CA LEU A 187 0.62 2.04 -10.14
C LEU A 187 0.11 3.03 -9.08
N GLN A 188 -0.98 2.67 -8.40
CA GLN A 188 -1.67 3.56 -7.46
C GLN A 188 -0.77 4.20 -6.38
N PRO A 189 0.08 3.46 -5.65
CA PRO A 189 0.94 4.07 -4.63
C PRO A 189 2.07 4.93 -5.21
N LEU A 190 2.41 4.74 -6.50
CA LEU A 190 3.46 5.47 -7.21
C LEU A 190 2.97 6.79 -7.83
N LEU A 191 1.65 7.02 -7.88
CA LEU A 191 1.13 8.26 -8.44
C LEU A 191 1.56 9.46 -7.57
N MET A 192 2.26 10.38 -8.22
CA MET A 192 2.72 11.63 -7.61
C MET A 192 1.76 12.78 -7.91
N ARG A 193 1.88 13.88 -7.16
CA ARG A 193 1.09 15.09 -7.40
C ARG A 193 1.69 15.98 -8.49
N ARG A 194 3.01 15.91 -8.66
CA ARG A 194 3.75 16.70 -9.65
C ARG A 194 4.00 15.85 -10.90
N PHE A 195 4.20 16.53 -12.01
CA PHE A 195 4.61 15.89 -13.25
C PHE A 195 5.99 15.25 -13.08
N ASP A 196 6.08 14.00 -13.54
CA ASP A 196 7.31 13.25 -13.59
C ASP A 196 7.33 12.43 -14.90
N PRO A 197 8.34 12.64 -15.78
CA PRO A 197 8.41 11.97 -17.06
C PRO A 197 8.59 10.45 -16.90
N ASP A 198 9.28 10.01 -15.85
CA ASP A 198 9.58 8.61 -15.63
C ASP A 198 8.33 7.81 -15.22
N LEU A 199 7.48 8.41 -14.39
CA LEU A 199 6.15 7.91 -14.04
C LEU A 199 5.27 7.79 -15.28
N VAL A 200 5.28 8.79 -16.16
CA VAL A 200 4.48 8.77 -17.39
C VAL A 200 4.96 7.66 -18.34
N ALA A 201 6.28 7.51 -18.50
CA ALA A 201 6.84 6.41 -19.28
C ALA A 201 6.42 5.05 -18.70
N TYR A 202 6.46 4.90 -17.37
CA TYR A 202 5.99 3.70 -16.67
C TYR A 202 4.48 3.45 -16.90
N ILE A 203 3.64 4.47 -16.80
CA ILE A 203 2.19 4.39 -17.11
C ILE A 203 1.98 3.91 -18.56
N GLY A 204 2.77 4.44 -19.50
CA GLY A 204 2.72 4.05 -20.91
C GLY A 204 3.04 2.56 -21.15
N GLU A 205 4.02 2.02 -20.44
CA GLU A 205 4.35 0.58 -20.50
C GLU A 205 3.25 -0.28 -19.83
N LEU A 206 2.72 0.15 -18.68
CA LEU A 206 1.61 -0.52 -18.02
C LEU A 206 0.34 -0.54 -18.89
N ALA A 207 0.08 0.53 -19.65
CA ALA A 207 -1.05 0.60 -20.57
C ALA A 207 -0.97 -0.44 -21.71
N LYS A 208 0.22 -0.97 -22.01
CA LYS A 208 0.40 -2.08 -22.96
C LYS A 208 0.22 -3.44 -22.27
N ILE A 209 0.82 -3.63 -21.10
CA ILE A 209 0.99 -4.94 -20.46
C ILE A 209 -0.11 -5.27 -19.44
N ARG A 210 -0.43 -4.35 -18.52
CA ARG A 210 -1.38 -4.53 -17.39
C ARG A 210 -2.35 -3.35 -17.28
N ARG A 211 -3.23 -3.25 -18.28
CA ARG A 211 -4.30 -2.21 -18.39
C ARG A 211 -5.25 -2.16 -17.19
N ASP A 212 -5.38 -3.26 -16.45
CA ASP A 212 -6.18 -3.36 -15.22
C ASP A 212 -5.67 -2.46 -14.08
N LEU A 213 -4.39 -2.12 -14.07
CA LEU A 213 -3.78 -1.25 -13.05
C LEU A 213 -4.10 0.23 -13.27
N LEU A 214 -4.50 0.62 -14.49
CA LEU A 214 -4.93 1.97 -14.82
C LEU A 214 -6.36 2.19 -14.28
N LYS A 215 -6.43 2.84 -13.13
CA LYS A 215 -7.68 3.25 -12.46
C LYS A 215 -7.96 4.74 -12.68
N GLU A 216 -9.08 5.20 -12.15
CA GLU A 216 -9.56 6.59 -12.23
C GLU A 216 -8.48 7.64 -11.92
N SER A 217 -7.71 7.45 -10.84
CA SER A 217 -6.60 8.34 -10.46
C SER A 217 -5.49 8.43 -11.50
N ALA A 218 -5.20 7.35 -12.22
CA ALA A 218 -4.19 7.35 -13.29
C ALA A 218 -4.69 8.14 -14.51
N PHE A 219 -5.96 7.97 -14.89
CA PHE A 219 -6.56 8.78 -15.96
C PHE A 219 -6.60 10.26 -15.60
N ARG A 220 -6.96 10.59 -14.35
CA ARG A 220 -6.95 11.97 -13.85
C ARG A 220 -5.54 12.57 -13.89
N TYR A 221 -4.52 11.83 -13.45
CA TYR A 221 -3.12 12.27 -13.49
C TYR A 221 -2.69 12.58 -14.94
N VAL A 222 -2.96 11.67 -15.87
CA VAL A 222 -2.63 11.83 -17.29
C VAL A 222 -3.35 13.03 -17.91
N LEU A 223 -4.61 13.27 -17.54
CA LEU A 223 -5.38 14.42 -18.04
C LEU A 223 -4.86 15.75 -17.49
N VAL A 224 -4.51 15.80 -16.21
CA VAL A 224 -3.95 17.01 -15.59
C VAL A 224 -2.64 17.41 -16.27
N PHE A 225 -1.83 16.43 -16.70
CA PHE A 225 -0.54 16.66 -17.32
C PHE A 225 -0.52 16.40 -18.84
N GLU A 226 -1.67 16.43 -19.52
CA GLU A 226 -1.77 15.99 -20.92
C GLU A 226 -0.81 16.76 -21.84
N THR A 227 -0.69 18.08 -21.65
CA THR A 227 0.20 18.94 -22.45
C THR A 227 1.65 18.58 -22.26
N GLN A 228 2.12 18.42 -21.00
CA GLN A 228 3.49 18.03 -20.72
C GLN A 228 3.80 16.63 -21.26
N ILE A 229 2.82 15.71 -21.22
CA ILE A 229 2.98 14.37 -21.79
C ILE A 229 3.16 14.46 -23.31
N LEU A 230 2.41 15.31 -24.01
CA LEU A 230 2.54 15.47 -25.46
C LEU A 230 3.91 15.98 -25.91
N GLU A 231 4.57 16.78 -25.07
CA GLU A 231 5.93 17.29 -25.32
C GLU A 231 7.01 16.20 -25.16
N MET A 232 6.70 15.08 -24.49
CA MET A 232 7.63 13.97 -24.32
C MET A 232 7.84 13.16 -25.60
N ALA A 233 9.02 12.55 -25.72
CA ALA A 233 9.29 11.54 -26.74
C ALA A 233 8.28 10.38 -26.63
N GLY A 234 7.48 10.18 -27.68
CA GLY A 234 6.43 9.15 -27.69
C GLY A 234 5.18 9.48 -26.87
N GLY A 235 5.03 10.72 -26.40
CA GLY A 235 3.89 11.19 -25.60
C GLY A 235 2.52 10.86 -26.19
N ALA A 236 2.33 11.16 -27.48
CA ALA A 236 1.09 10.83 -28.19
C ALA A 236 0.78 9.32 -28.19
N GLN A 237 1.80 8.46 -28.26
CA GLN A 237 1.62 7.01 -28.20
C GLN A 237 1.25 6.54 -26.80
N ILE A 238 1.83 7.15 -25.76
CA ILE A 238 1.48 6.91 -24.35
C ILE A 238 0.00 7.25 -24.13
N LEU A 239 -0.43 8.44 -24.53
CA LEU A 239 -1.81 8.90 -24.38
C LEU A 239 -2.80 8.02 -25.16
N THR A 240 -2.43 7.59 -26.36
CA THR A 240 -3.21 6.63 -27.15
C THR A 240 -3.35 5.28 -26.44
N ASN A 241 -2.28 4.77 -25.82
CA ASN A 241 -2.32 3.53 -25.05
C ASN A 241 -3.19 3.66 -23.79
N VAL A 242 -3.10 4.79 -23.09
CA VAL A 242 -3.92 5.10 -21.91
C VAL A 242 -5.40 5.21 -22.30
N ALA A 243 -5.74 5.92 -23.37
CA ALA A 243 -7.10 6.01 -23.89
C ALA A 243 -7.62 4.60 -24.27
N GLY A 244 -6.78 3.79 -24.94
CA GLY A 244 -7.12 2.40 -25.25
C GLY A 244 -7.32 1.51 -24.02
N ALA A 245 -6.71 1.83 -22.88
CA ALA A 245 -6.96 1.16 -21.61
C ALA A 245 -8.30 1.59 -20.99
N ALA A 246 -8.69 2.86 -21.13
CA ALA A 246 -9.97 3.39 -20.66
C ALA A 246 -11.16 2.68 -21.35
N VAL A 247 -11.06 2.45 -22.67
CA VAL A 247 -12.09 1.77 -23.48
C VAL A 247 -12.49 0.37 -22.96
N ARG A 248 -11.66 -0.26 -22.13
CA ARG A 248 -11.98 -1.57 -21.54
C ARG A 248 -13.23 -1.55 -20.65
N LYS A 249 -13.56 -0.42 -20.01
CA LYS A 249 -14.70 -0.32 -19.10
C LYS A 249 -15.63 0.80 -19.52
N LYS A 250 -16.93 0.49 -19.66
CA LYS A 250 -17.99 1.49 -19.93
C LYS A 250 -17.88 2.71 -19.02
N ARG A 251 -17.73 2.48 -17.70
CA ARG A 251 -17.58 3.56 -16.70
C ARG A 251 -16.48 4.57 -17.05
N TYR A 252 -15.33 4.11 -17.56
CA TYR A 252 -14.23 5.02 -17.87
C TYR A 252 -14.47 5.79 -19.18
N ILE A 253 -15.18 5.20 -20.14
CA ILE A 253 -15.61 5.90 -21.36
C ILE A 253 -16.56 7.05 -20.98
N THR A 254 -17.54 6.78 -20.12
CA THR A 254 -18.49 7.80 -19.66
C THR A 254 -17.84 8.88 -18.78
N LEU A 255 -16.86 8.52 -17.95
CA LEU A 255 -16.16 9.51 -17.09
C LEU A 255 -15.13 10.36 -17.85
N TYR A 256 -14.54 9.82 -18.92
CA TYR A 256 -13.46 10.47 -19.67
C TYR A 256 -13.72 10.49 -21.18
N PRO A 257 -14.88 10.98 -21.66
CA PRO A 257 -15.24 10.92 -23.06
C PRO A 257 -14.26 11.72 -23.94
N HIS A 258 -13.84 12.91 -23.49
CA HIS A 258 -12.89 13.75 -24.24
C HIS A 258 -11.50 13.11 -24.40
N LEU A 259 -11.02 12.39 -23.39
CA LEU A 259 -9.76 11.64 -23.48
C LEU A 259 -9.86 10.59 -24.59
N VAL A 260 -10.94 9.80 -24.56
CA VAL A 260 -11.15 8.74 -25.55
C VAL A 260 -11.34 9.33 -26.93
N MET A 261 -12.10 10.41 -27.06
CA MET A 261 -12.40 11.09 -28.32
C MET A 261 -11.11 11.60 -29.00
N ARG A 262 -10.26 12.33 -28.27
CA ARG A 262 -9.00 12.90 -28.81
C ARG A 262 -8.08 11.83 -29.42
N TYR A 263 -8.04 10.64 -28.83
CA TYR A 263 -7.15 9.57 -29.27
C TYR A 263 -7.87 8.45 -30.04
N ALA A 264 -9.19 8.55 -30.27
CA ALA A 264 -10.00 7.50 -30.90
C ALA A 264 -9.45 7.09 -32.28
N ARG A 265 -9.06 8.08 -33.10
CA ARG A 265 -8.44 7.86 -34.41
C ARG A 265 -7.10 7.14 -34.38
N LYS A 266 -6.42 7.10 -33.24
CA LYS A 266 -5.11 6.44 -33.09
C LYS A 266 -5.22 5.08 -32.41
N LEU A 267 -6.43 4.68 -31.97
CA LEU A 267 -6.63 3.40 -31.32
C LEU A 267 -6.39 2.23 -32.29
N PRO A 268 -5.78 1.13 -31.82
CA PRO A 268 -5.76 -0.13 -32.54
C PRO A 268 -7.17 -0.63 -32.88
N ARG A 269 -7.34 -1.30 -34.03
CA ARG A 269 -8.64 -1.78 -34.55
C ARG A 269 -9.49 -2.46 -33.48
N ASP A 270 -8.95 -3.46 -32.78
CA ASP A 270 -9.71 -4.22 -31.77
C ASP A 270 -10.20 -3.35 -30.60
N ARG A 271 -9.46 -2.30 -30.25
CA ARG A 271 -9.83 -1.38 -29.18
C ARG A 271 -10.88 -0.40 -29.68
N PHE A 272 -10.72 0.10 -30.89
CA PHE A 272 -11.70 0.97 -31.52
C PHE A 272 -13.05 0.27 -31.74
N LEU A 273 -13.05 -0.94 -32.29
CA LEU A 273 -14.29 -1.72 -32.48
C LEU A 273 -15.01 -1.99 -31.15
N ARG A 274 -14.27 -2.27 -30.07
CA ARG A 274 -14.86 -2.37 -28.73
C ARG A 274 -15.52 -1.06 -28.28
N LEU A 275 -14.89 0.09 -28.53
CA LEU A 275 -15.48 1.40 -28.21
C LEU A 275 -16.78 1.61 -28.98
N TYR A 276 -16.76 1.33 -30.29
CA TYR A 276 -17.93 1.38 -31.15
C TYR A 276 -19.06 0.47 -30.63
N ASP A 277 -18.75 -0.78 -30.29
CA ASP A 277 -19.73 -1.72 -29.73
C ASP A 277 -20.34 -1.22 -28.43
N VAL A 278 -19.54 -0.64 -27.53
CA VAL A 278 -20.06 -0.08 -26.27
C VAL A 278 -21.02 1.09 -26.55
N ILE A 279 -20.68 1.98 -27.47
CA ILE A 279 -21.56 3.11 -27.81
C ILE A 279 -22.86 2.61 -28.45
N ARG A 280 -22.77 1.65 -29.37
CA ARG A 280 -23.94 1.03 -30.03
C ARG A 280 -24.85 0.28 -29.07
N LEU A 281 -24.30 -0.42 -28.08
CA LEU A 281 -25.07 -1.20 -27.09
C LEU A 281 -25.77 -0.34 -26.05
N TYR A 282 -25.36 0.91 -25.86
CA TYR A 282 -25.91 1.81 -24.85
C TYR A 282 -26.32 3.17 -25.44
N PRO A 283 -27.26 3.22 -26.41
CA PRO A 283 -27.60 4.46 -27.12
C PRO A 283 -28.26 5.53 -26.22
N GLN A 284 -28.86 5.12 -25.10
CA GLN A 284 -29.49 6.01 -24.14
C GLN A 284 -28.49 6.67 -23.16
N GLN A 285 -27.23 6.25 -23.18
CA GLN A 285 -26.20 6.82 -22.32
C GLN A 285 -25.66 8.09 -22.97
N ASP A 286 -25.55 9.16 -22.19
CA ASP A 286 -24.86 10.36 -22.65
C ASP A 286 -23.34 10.08 -22.77
N PHE A 287 -22.88 9.95 -24.00
CA PHE A 287 -21.47 9.89 -24.36
C PHE A 287 -20.98 11.24 -24.95
N GLY A 288 -21.85 12.25 -25.04
CA GLY A 288 -21.59 13.51 -25.73
C GLY A 288 -21.13 13.33 -27.18
N GLU A 289 -20.26 14.23 -27.63
CA GLU A 289 -19.67 14.26 -28.98
C GLU A 289 -18.83 13.00 -29.33
N LEU A 290 -18.48 12.18 -28.33
CA LEU A 290 -17.72 10.95 -28.56
C LEU A 290 -18.48 9.98 -29.47
N ALA A 291 -19.81 9.89 -29.32
CA ALA A 291 -20.61 8.97 -30.13
C ALA A 291 -20.50 9.32 -31.61
N ASP A 292 -20.70 10.60 -31.95
CA ASP A 292 -20.68 11.10 -33.33
C ASP A 292 -19.30 10.93 -33.98
N GLU A 293 -18.23 11.28 -33.25
CA GLU A 293 -16.85 11.09 -33.73
C GLU A 293 -16.55 9.60 -33.97
N VAL A 294 -16.99 8.69 -33.08
CA VAL A 294 -16.77 7.25 -33.26
C VAL A 294 -17.55 6.70 -34.45
N TYR A 295 -18.80 7.12 -34.67
CA TYR A 295 -19.56 6.74 -35.87
C TYR A 295 -18.90 7.25 -37.16
N THR A 296 -18.38 8.48 -37.13
CA THR A 296 -17.66 9.08 -38.25
C THR A 296 -16.41 8.26 -38.60
N ILE A 297 -15.56 7.98 -37.61
CA ILE A 297 -14.35 7.17 -37.79
C ILE A 297 -14.69 5.75 -38.29
N TYR A 298 -15.78 5.16 -37.79
CA TYR A 298 -16.22 3.83 -38.22
C TYR A 298 -16.61 3.81 -39.71
N ASN A 299 -17.40 4.79 -40.14
CA ASN A 299 -17.82 4.95 -41.53
C ASN A 299 -16.63 5.20 -42.47
N GLU A 300 -15.67 6.03 -42.06
CA GLU A 300 -14.47 6.34 -42.85
C GLU A 300 -13.53 5.14 -43.01
N ARG A 301 -13.32 4.35 -41.93
CA ARG A 301 -12.22 3.38 -41.88
C ARG A 301 -12.61 1.92 -41.96
N TYR A 302 -13.81 1.55 -41.52
CA TYR A 302 -14.17 0.15 -41.27
C TYR A 302 -15.42 -0.30 -42.04
N ARG A 303 -16.34 0.61 -42.39
CA ARG A 303 -17.58 0.27 -43.12
C ARG A 303 -17.32 -0.40 -44.47
N ASN A 304 -16.29 0.01 -45.21
CA ASN A 304 -15.93 -0.58 -46.51
C ASN A 304 -15.08 -1.86 -46.39
N GLN A 305 -14.71 -2.28 -45.19
CA GLN A 305 -13.93 -3.50 -44.92
C GLN A 305 -14.82 -4.67 -44.44
N GLY A 306 -16.15 -4.48 -44.42
CA GLY A 306 -17.14 -5.40 -43.86
C GLY A 306 -17.95 -6.22 -44.87
N SER A 307 -17.46 -6.40 -46.11
CA SER A 307 -18.01 -7.38 -47.06
C SER A 307 -17.13 -8.62 -47.10
N TYR A 308 -17.23 -9.47 -46.07
CA TYR A 308 -16.87 -10.91 -46.09
C TYR A 308 -17.69 -11.66 -45.05
#